data_AF-A0A4Q6BBE1-F1
#
_entry.id   AF-A0A4Q6BBE1-F1
#
_cell.length_a   1.000
_cell.length_b   1.000
_cell.length_c   1.000
_cell.angle_alpha   90.00
_cell.angle_beta   90.00
_cell.angle_gamma   90.00
#
_symmetry.space_group_name_H-M   'P 1'
#
loop_
_entity.id
_entity.type
_entity.pdbx_description
1 polymer ?
#
loop_
_entity_poly.entity_id
_entity_poly.type
_entity_poly.pdbx_seq_one_letter_code
_entity_poly.pdbx_strand_id
1 'polypeptide(L)'
;MKWFRNNGLSLVFFCLFLLAIIGQAYTGLKEHNQEMQEEGGRVIGMAEYLTSGHFIQATFENWESEFLQMAMFAIFTIFLYQKGSSESKDPDKKEEVDREPDPTKKDAPWPVKKGGWVLALYRHSLCYVLGFLFVLSFFAHWFGSLKDHNEEQLLKGLPPETAVTYLSNSRFWFESFQNWQSEFLSIFAIVVLSIFLREKGSSQSKPVDAPNSQTGG
;
A
#
# COMPACT_ATOMS: atom_id res chain seq x y z
N MET A 1 -16.57 25.59 -3.71
CA MET A 1 -16.89 24.58 -4.76
C MET A 1 -15.65 24.13 -5.55
N LYS A 2 -14.80 25.03 -6.08
CA LYS A 2 -13.62 24.63 -6.89
C LYS A 2 -12.62 23.71 -6.17
N TRP A 3 -12.34 23.96 -4.87
CA TRP A 3 -11.43 23.12 -4.09
C TRP A 3 -11.94 21.68 -3.93
N PHE A 4 -13.20 21.48 -3.52
CA PHE A 4 -13.80 20.15 -3.40
C PHE A 4 -13.82 19.41 -4.75
N ARG A 5 -14.15 20.10 -5.85
CA ARG A 5 -14.10 19.51 -7.18
C ARG A 5 -12.69 19.08 -7.58
N ASN A 6 -11.69 19.89 -7.27
CA ASN A 6 -10.31 19.63 -7.65
C ASN A 6 -9.63 18.55 -6.78
N ASN A 7 -10.16 18.26 -5.59
CA ASN A 7 -9.60 17.28 -4.64
C ASN A 7 -10.59 16.12 -4.36
N GLY A 8 -11.65 15.99 -5.16
CA GLY A 8 -12.75 15.08 -4.88
C GLY A 8 -12.31 13.62 -4.73
N LEU A 9 -11.41 13.15 -5.60
CA LEU A 9 -10.89 11.79 -5.55
C LEU A 9 -10.18 11.51 -4.21
N SER A 10 -9.20 12.35 -3.84
CA SER A 10 -8.45 12.18 -2.59
C SER A 10 -9.35 12.32 -1.36
N LEU A 11 -10.30 13.26 -1.36
CA LEU A 11 -11.23 13.44 -0.24
C LEU A 11 -12.14 12.24 -0.04
N VAL A 12 -12.70 11.69 -1.11
CA VAL A 12 -13.58 10.51 -1.02
C VAL A 12 -12.81 9.31 -0.49
N PHE A 13 -11.64 8.99 -1.06
CA PHE A 13 -10.84 7.86 -0.60
C PHE A 13 -10.31 8.06 0.83
N PHE A 14 -9.93 9.28 1.22
CA PHE A 14 -9.54 9.54 2.60
C PHE A 14 -10.70 9.41 3.59
N CYS A 15 -11.91 9.85 3.22
CA CYS A 15 -13.11 9.62 4.03
C CYS A 15 -13.44 8.13 4.17
N LEU A 16 -13.35 7.35 3.07
CA LEU A 16 -13.55 5.90 3.10
C LEU A 16 -12.51 5.22 4.00
N PHE A 17 -11.24 5.63 3.92
CA PHE A 17 -10.19 5.19 4.82
C PHE A 17 -10.51 5.48 6.29
N LEU A 18 -10.93 6.71 6.63
CA LEU A 18 -11.30 7.07 8.00
C LEU A 18 -12.46 6.22 8.52
N LEU A 19 -13.48 5.98 7.69
CA LEU A 19 -14.61 5.11 8.03
C LEU A 19 -14.14 3.67 8.28
N ALA A 20 -13.27 3.15 7.42
CA ALA A 20 -12.73 1.80 7.55
C ALA A 20 -11.87 1.63 8.80
N ILE A 21 -10.94 2.54 9.08
CA ILE A 21 -10.05 2.41 10.25
C ILE A 21 -10.78 2.63 11.58
N ILE A 22 -11.80 3.50 11.61
CA ILE A 22 -12.70 3.62 12.78
C ILE A 22 -13.50 2.32 12.96
N GLY A 23 -14.01 1.75 11.86
CA GLY A 23 -14.68 0.45 11.85
C GLY A 23 -13.79 -0.64 12.43
N GLN A 24 -12.59 -0.81 11.87
CA GLN A 24 -11.57 -1.77 12.33
C GLN A 24 -11.22 -1.58 13.80
N ALA A 25 -11.03 -0.34 14.26
CA ALA A 25 -10.72 -0.08 15.67
C ALA A 25 -11.87 -0.52 16.59
N TYR A 26 -13.12 -0.23 16.22
CA TYR A 26 -14.29 -0.58 17.02
C TYR A 26 -14.60 -2.08 17.01
N THR A 27 -14.59 -2.72 15.85
CA THR A 27 -14.88 -4.15 15.74
C THR A 27 -13.73 -4.98 16.27
N GLY A 28 -12.49 -4.60 15.98
CA GLY A 28 -11.32 -5.31 16.46
C GLY A 28 -11.17 -5.24 17.99
N LEU A 29 -11.56 -4.13 18.64
CA LEU A 29 -11.62 -4.08 20.11
C LEU A 29 -12.56 -5.14 20.68
N LYS A 30 -13.71 -5.36 20.03
CA LYS A 30 -14.69 -6.36 20.48
C LYS A 30 -14.17 -7.77 20.26
N GLU A 31 -13.60 -8.03 19.09
CA GLU A 31 -13.01 -9.34 18.74
C GLU A 31 -11.93 -9.70 19.74
N HIS A 32 -10.94 -8.81 19.92
CA HIS A 32 -9.86 -9.00 20.87
C HIS A 32 -10.37 -9.22 22.30
N ASN A 33 -11.33 -8.42 22.77
CA ASN A 33 -11.89 -8.63 24.11
C ASN A 33 -12.69 -9.93 24.25
N GLN A 34 -13.25 -10.47 23.16
CA GLN A 34 -13.93 -11.76 23.16
C GLN A 34 -12.90 -12.88 23.28
N GLU A 35 -11.87 -12.88 22.43
CA GLU A 35 -10.75 -13.84 22.48
C GLU A 35 -10.08 -13.83 23.86
N MET A 36 -9.78 -12.63 24.39
CA MET A 36 -9.20 -12.48 25.72
C MET A 36 -10.11 -13.07 26.82
N GLN A 37 -11.43 -12.97 26.71
CA GLN A 37 -12.33 -13.60 27.69
C GLN A 37 -12.32 -15.13 27.59
N GLU A 38 -12.27 -15.67 26.37
CA GLU A 38 -12.23 -17.11 26.10
C GLU A 38 -10.92 -17.74 26.61
N GLU A 39 -9.81 -17.01 26.50
CA GLU A 39 -8.49 -17.43 26.97
C GLU A 39 -8.21 -17.09 28.45
N GLY A 40 -9.18 -16.50 29.17
CA GLY A 40 -9.05 -16.14 30.58
C GLY A 40 -8.18 -14.90 30.85
N GLY A 41 -7.90 -14.11 29.81
CA GLY A 41 -7.24 -12.82 29.86
C GLY A 41 -8.14 -11.66 30.31
N ARG A 42 -7.56 -10.46 30.35
CA ARG A 42 -8.24 -9.21 30.75
C ARG A 42 -8.80 -8.49 29.54
N VAL A 43 -10.04 -8.01 29.63
CA VAL A 43 -10.60 -7.05 28.68
C VAL A 43 -9.99 -5.66 28.83
N ILE A 44 -9.79 -5.00 27.69
CA ILE A 44 -9.16 -3.68 27.61
C ILE A 44 -10.12 -2.64 27.02
N GLY A 45 -9.80 -1.36 27.23
CA GLY A 45 -10.53 -0.24 26.64
C GLY A 45 -9.92 0.23 25.32
N MET A 46 -10.63 1.09 24.58
CA MET A 46 -10.22 1.60 23.26
C MET A 46 -8.80 2.21 23.26
N ALA A 47 -8.46 3.03 24.26
CA ALA A 47 -7.15 3.69 24.30
C ALA A 47 -6.00 2.67 24.44
N GLU A 48 -6.20 1.60 25.20
CA GLU A 48 -5.22 0.52 25.35
C GLU A 48 -5.14 -0.31 24.07
N TYR A 49 -6.30 -0.62 23.47
CA TYR A 49 -6.41 -1.40 22.24
C TYR A 49 -5.73 -0.75 21.04
N LEU A 50 -5.83 0.58 20.86
CA LEU A 50 -5.15 1.28 19.76
C LEU A 50 -3.61 1.17 19.82
N THR A 51 -3.07 0.69 20.93
CA THR A 51 -1.64 0.43 21.11
C THR A 51 -1.34 -1.06 21.32
N SER A 52 -2.33 -1.95 21.25
CA SER A 52 -2.16 -3.40 21.44
C SER A 52 -1.43 -4.04 20.27
N GLY A 53 -0.93 -5.27 20.49
CA GLY A 53 -0.34 -6.07 19.41
C GLY A 53 -1.35 -6.30 18.29
N HIS A 54 -2.52 -6.84 18.66
CA HIS A 54 -3.65 -7.09 17.78
C HIS A 54 -3.99 -5.93 16.83
N PHE A 55 -4.15 -4.70 17.34
CA PHE A 55 -4.50 -3.56 16.47
C PHE A 55 -3.34 -3.16 15.55
N ILE A 56 -2.13 -3.07 16.09
CA ILE A 56 -0.94 -2.64 15.33
C ILE A 56 -0.63 -3.66 14.23
N GLN A 57 -0.62 -4.95 14.58
CA GLN A 57 -0.40 -6.06 13.65
C GLN A 57 -1.41 -5.98 12.49
N ALA A 58 -2.71 -6.05 12.78
CA ALA A 58 -3.74 -6.08 11.76
C ALA A 58 -3.75 -4.83 10.86
N THR A 59 -3.41 -3.67 11.41
CA THR A 59 -3.35 -2.42 10.63
C THR A 59 -2.14 -2.40 9.70
N PHE A 60 -0.95 -2.67 10.23
CA PHE A 60 0.29 -2.49 9.50
C PHE A 60 0.63 -3.67 8.59
N GLU A 61 0.11 -4.87 8.86
CA GLU A 61 0.14 -6.02 7.93
C GLU A 61 -0.47 -5.63 6.57
N ASN A 62 -1.64 -4.98 6.58
CA ASN A 62 -2.31 -4.48 5.37
C ASN A 62 -1.56 -3.29 4.74
N TRP A 63 -1.11 -2.33 5.54
CA TRP A 63 -0.44 -1.15 4.98
C TRP A 63 0.91 -1.49 4.36
N GLU A 64 1.62 -2.46 4.94
CA GLU A 64 2.86 -2.97 4.40
C GLU A 64 2.66 -3.52 2.98
N SER A 65 1.69 -4.43 2.77
CA SER A 65 1.44 -5.05 1.47
C SER A 65 1.05 -4.02 0.41
N GLU A 66 0.19 -3.06 0.76
CA GLU A 66 -0.27 -1.98 -0.12
C GLU A 66 0.90 -1.11 -0.60
N PHE A 67 1.76 -0.63 0.32
CA PHE A 67 2.90 0.20 -0.07
C PHE A 67 3.96 -0.60 -0.85
N LEU A 68 4.17 -1.88 -0.50
CA LEU A 68 5.04 -2.77 -1.25
C LEU A 68 4.55 -2.93 -2.69
N GLN A 69 3.27 -3.26 -2.86
CA GLN A 69 2.64 -3.43 -4.16
C GLN A 69 2.76 -2.15 -4.99
N MET A 70 2.41 -1.00 -4.43
CA MET A 70 2.47 0.29 -5.15
C MET A 70 3.90 0.64 -5.55
N ALA A 71 4.89 0.44 -4.67
CA ALA A 71 6.30 0.68 -4.97
C ALA A 71 6.79 -0.26 -6.08
N MET A 72 6.51 -1.56 -5.98
CA MET A 72 6.90 -2.56 -6.98
C MET A 72 6.25 -2.25 -8.33
N PHE A 73 4.97 -1.93 -8.35
CA PHE A 73 4.25 -1.62 -9.58
C PHE A 73 4.80 -0.36 -10.26
N ALA A 74 5.06 0.70 -9.51
CA ALA A 74 5.68 1.93 -10.03
C ALA A 74 7.09 1.69 -10.58
N ILE A 75 7.89 0.82 -9.96
CA ILE A 75 9.25 0.49 -10.43
C ILE A 75 9.18 -0.42 -11.66
N PHE A 76 8.36 -1.46 -11.62
CA PHE A 76 8.30 -2.47 -12.68
C PHE A 76 7.72 -1.90 -13.96
N THR A 77 6.76 -0.98 -13.91
CA THR A 77 6.21 -0.32 -15.10
C THR A 77 7.23 0.56 -15.84
N ILE A 78 8.40 0.83 -15.26
CA ILE A 78 9.52 1.49 -15.95
C ILE A 78 10.22 0.54 -16.92
N PHE A 79 10.34 -0.76 -16.56
CA PHE A 79 11.20 -1.73 -17.25
C PHE A 79 10.45 -2.90 -17.89
N LEU A 80 9.26 -3.22 -17.38
CA LEU A 80 8.43 -4.33 -17.85
C LEU A 80 7.29 -3.80 -18.73
N TYR A 81 7.04 -4.55 -19.79
CA TYR A 81 6.03 -4.22 -20.78
C TYR A 81 5.01 -5.36 -20.89
N GLN A 82 3.73 -5.02 -20.82
CA GLN A 82 2.63 -5.93 -21.10
C GLN A 82 1.82 -5.40 -22.28
N LYS A 83 2.01 -6.01 -23.45
CA LYS A 83 1.29 -5.63 -24.67
C LYS A 83 -0.22 -5.60 -24.43
N GLY A 84 -0.83 -4.48 -24.80
CA GLY A 84 -2.27 -4.28 -24.73
C GLY A 84 -2.79 -3.75 -23.40
N SER A 85 -1.98 -3.72 -22.34
CA SER A 85 -2.42 -3.25 -21.02
C SER A 85 -2.50 -1.71 -20.99
N SER A 86 -3.44 -1.14 -20.24
CA SER A 86 -3.43 0.31 -19.93
C SER A 86 -2.33 0.69 -18.93
N GLU A 87 -1.79 -0.30 -18.23
CA GLU A 87 -0.94 -0.11 -17.06
C GLU A 87 0.57 -0.10 -17.35
N SER A 88 0.97 -0.35 -18.60
CA SER A 88 2.38 -0.32 -19.00
C SER A 88 2.59 0.60 -20.18
N LYS A 89 3.80 1.15 -20.30
CA LYS A 89 4.19 1.99 -21.45
C LYS A 89 4.64 1.13 -22.64
N ASP A 90 4.38 1.59 -23.85
CA ASP A 90 4.88 0.95 -25.07
C ASP A 90 6.39 1.30 -25.24
N PRO A 91 7.31 0.32 -25.18
CA PRO A 91 8.75 0.58 -25.23
C PRO A 91 9.22 1.11 -26.58
N ASP A 92 8.44 0.91 -27.66
CA ASP A 92 8.78 1.35 -29.00
C ASP A 92 8.31 2.78 -29.30
N LYS A 93 7.61 3.42 -28.34
CA LYS A 93 7.07 4.77 -28.47
C LYS A 93 7.68 5.72 -27.46
N LYS A 94 7.76 6.99 -27.84
CA LYS A 94 8.09 8.08 -26.91
C LYS A 94 6.83 8.48 -26.17
N GLU A 95 6.85 8.30 -24.86
CA GLU A 95 5.77 8.70 -23.96
C GLU A 95 6.09 10.01 -23.24
N GLU A 96 5.06 10.79 -22.90
CA GLU A 96 5.21 12.07 -22.18
C GLU A 96 5.89 11.90 -20.82
N VAL A 97 5.77 10.73 -20.18
CA VAL A 97 6.38 10.45 -18.88
C VAL A 97 7.91 10.35 -18.95
N ASP A 98 8.48 10.07 -20.13
CA ASP A 98 9.93 9.93 -20.34
C ASP A 98 10.61 11.25 -20.75
N ARG A 99 9.87 12.36 -20.79
CA ARG A 99 10.42 13.66 -21.17
C ARG A 99 11.48 14.16 -20.17
N GLU A 100 12.54 14.76 -20.70
CA GLU A 100 13.55 15.39 -19.85
C GLU A 100 12.99 16.63 -19.12
N PRO A 101 13.40 16.88 -17.85
CA PRO A 101 12.97 18.05 -17.11
C PRO A 101 13.44 19.36 -17.76
N ASP A 102 12.50 20.28 -17.98
CA ASP A 102 12.79 21.61 -18.53
C ASP A 102 12.62 22.70 -17.44
N PRO A 103 13.72 23.29 -16.93
CA PRO A 103 13.68 24.31 -15.89
C PRO A 103 13.12 25.65 -16.37
N THR A 104 13.03 25.87 -17.69
CA THR A 104 12.54 27.13 -18.28
C THR A 104 11.02 27.21 -18.31
N LYS A 105 10.32 26.07 -18.18
CA LYS A 105 8.85 26.04 -18.11
C LYS A 105 8.36 26.92 -16.97
N LYS A 106 7.36 27.76 -17.27
CA LYS A 106 6.74 28.70 -16.32
C LYS A 106 6.39 28.02 -14.99
N ASP A 107 5.72 26.88 -15.10
CA ASP A 107 5.21 26.10 -13.97
C ASP A 107 6.15 24.95 -13.56
N ALA A 108 7.42 24.97 -13.97
CA ALA A 108 8.39 23.97 -13.53
C ALA A 108 8.52 24.00 -11.99
N PRO A 109 8.46 22.82 -11.32
CA PRO A 109 8.68 22.73 -9.89
C PRO A 109 10.05 23.27 -9.48
N TRP A 110 10.14 23.79 -8.25
CA TRP A 110 11.41 24.31 -7.73
C TRP A 110 12.58 23.31 -7.78
N PRO A 111 12.40 22.00 -7.49
CA PRO A 111 13.48 21.02 -7.64
C PRO A 111 14.06 20.95 -9.06
N VAL A 112 13.20 21.09 -10.08
CA VAL A 112 13.60 21.12 -11.50
C VAL A 112 14.37 22.40 -11.81
N LYS A 113 13.87 23.55 -11.34
CA LYS A 113 14.55 24.84 -11.52
C LYS A 113 15.92 24.89 -10.82
N LYS A 114 16.07 24.22 -9.68
CA LYS A 114 17.31 24.16 -8.91
C LYS A 114 18.35 23.20 -9.50
N GLY A 115 17.92 22.05 -10.02
CA GLY A 115 18.81 21.03 -10.58
C GLY A 115 19.68 20.32 -9.53
N GLY A 116 20.75 19.68 -10.00
CA GLY A 116 21.72 18.97 -9.17
C GLY A 116 21.11 17.82 -8.35
N TRP A 117 21.63 17.61 -7.13
CA TRP A 117 21.18 16.52 -6.25
C TRP A 117 19.72 16.65 -5.81
N VAL A 118 19.17 17.87 -5.77
CA VAL A 118 17.75 18.09 -5.42
C VAL A 118 16.84 17.52 -6.50
N LEU A 119 17.18 17.73 -7.78
CA LEU A 119 16.46 17.10 -8.90
C LEU A 119 16.65 15.58 -8.90
N ALA A 120 17.86 15.10 -8.59
CA ALA A 120 18.13 13.66 -8.50
C ALA A 120 17.24 12.97 -7.45
N LEU A 121 17.02 13.60 -6.29
CA LEU A 121 16.10 13.08 -5.28
C LEU A 121 14.63 13.22 -5.74
N TYR A 122 14.27 14.37 -6.28
CA TYR A 122 12.89 14.68 -6.69
C TYR A 122 12.39 13.75 -7.80
N ARG A 123 13.22 13.40 -8.79
CA ARG A 123 12.79 12.58 -9.93
C ARG A 123 12.46 11.13 -9.56
N HIS A 124 12.88 10.68 -8.38
CA HIS A 124 12.60 9.34 -7.85
C HIS A 124 11.78 9.38 -6.54
N SER A 125 11.27 10.56 -6.16
CA SER A 125 10.66 10.76 -4.84
C SER A 125 9.43 9.90 -4.58
N LEU A 126 8.65 9.57 -5.62
CA LEU A 126 7.49 8.69 -5.47
C LEU A 126 7.90 7.30 -4.98
N CYS A 127 8.88 6.68 -5.65
CA CYS A 127 9.40 5.38 -5.25
C CYS A 127 10.08 5.44 -3.87
N TYR A 128 10.79 6.52 -3.57
CA TYR A 128 11.41 6.69 -2.24
C TYR A 128 10.39 6.82 -1.12
N VAL A 129 9.31 7.58 -1.32
CA VAL A 129 8.26 7.74 -0.32
C VAL A 129 7.48 6.44 -0.13
N LEU A 130 7.10 5.76 -1.22
CA LEU A 130 6.42 4.46 -1.13
C LEU A 130 7.30 3.41 -0.45
N GLY A 131 8.58 3.33 -0.81
CA GLY A 131 9.53 2.42 -0.16
C GLY A 131 9.77 2.77 1.31
N PHE A 132 9.82 4.05 1.67
CA PHE A 132 9.92 4.48 3.06
C PHE A 132 8.68 4.11 3.87
N LEU A 133 7.48 4.33 3.31
CA LEU A 133 6.22 3.94 3.95
C LEU A 133 6.11 2.42 4.12
N PHE A 134 6.52 1.64 3.12
CA PHE A 134 6.65 0.20 3.24
C PHE A 134 7.57 -0.19 4.41
N VAL A 135 8.78 0.37 4.48
CA VAL A 135 9.72 0.05 5.57
C VAL A 135 9.15 0.42 6.94
N LEU A 136 8.50 1.58 7.07
CA LEU A 136 7.85 2.01 8.30
C LEU A 136 6.74 1.01 8.70
N SER A 137 5.86 0.66 7.75
CA SER A 137 4.77 -0.28 7.98
C SER A 137 5.29 -1.68 8.31
N PHE A 138 6.30 -2.18 7.61
CA PHE A 138 6.93 -3.47 7.86
C PHE A 138 7.45 -3.57 9.30
N PHE A 139 8.15 -2.54 9.78
CA PHE A 139 8.65 -2.53 11.17
C PHE A 139 7.52 -2.40 12.19
N ALA A 140 6.47 -1.63 11.90
CA ALA A 140 5.32 -1.51 12.78
C ALA A 140 4.52 -2.83 12.83
N HIS A 141 4.33 -3.50 11.69
CA HIS A 141 3.74 -4.82 11.58
C HIS A 141 4.53 -5.84 12.40
N TRP A 142 5.84 -5.98 12.16
CA TRP A 142 6.70 -6.89 12.91
C TRP A 142 6.63 -6.65 14.43
N PHE A 143 6.65 -5.38 14.86
CA PHE A 143 6.49 -5.03 16.27
C PHE A 143 5.11 -5.41 16.82
N GLY A 144 4.05 -5.12 16.06
CA GLY A 144 2.67 -5.48 16.40
C GLY A 144 2.51 -6.99 16.55
N SER A 145 2.95 -7.77 15.55
CA SER A 145 2.86 -9.23 15.54
C SER A 145 3.65 -9.86 16.68
N LEU A 146 4.87 -9.36 16.96
CA LEU A 146 5.65 -9.82 18.11
C LEU A 146 4.91 -9.55 19.43
N LYS A 147 4.32 -8.35 19.58
CA LYS A 147 3.61 -7.97 20.78
C LYS A 147 2.37 -8.86 20.98
N ASP A 148 1.62 -9.10 19.92
CA ASP A 148 0.44 -9.95 19.92
C ASP A 148 0.78 -11.41 20.25
N HIS A 149 1.79 -11.96 19.56
CA HIS A 149 2.30 -13.29 19.83
C HIS A 149 2.76 -13.46 21.27
N ASN A 150 3.46 -12.47 21.82
CA ASN A 150 3.91 -12.54 23.21
C ASN A 150 2.77 -12.42 24.23
N GLU A 151 1.69 -11.71 23.90
CA GLU A 151 0.47 -11.70 24.72
C GLU A 151 -0.16 -13.09 24.79
N GLU A 152 -0.29 -13.78 23.65
CA GLU A 152 -0.75 -15.17 23.61
C GLU A 152 0.19 -16.14 24.35
N GLN A 153 1.50 -15.99 24.19
CA GLN A 153 2.49 -16.84 24.88
C GLN A 153 2.32 -16.71 26.39
N LEU A 154 2.11 -15.51 26.90
CA LEU A 154 1.88 -15.26 28.33
C LEU A 154 0.60 -15.93 28.83
N LEU A 155 -0.49 -15.87 28.06
CA LEU A 155 -1.74 -16.59 28.38
C LEU A 155 -1.54 -18.11 28.43
N LYS A 156 -0.69 -18.63 27.54
CA LYS A 156 -0.31 -20.06 27.47
C LYS A 156 0.72 -20.46 28.54
N GLY A 157 1.22 -19.52 29.36
CA GLY A 157 2.28 -19.77 30.35
C GLY A 157 3.66 -20.05 29.75
N LEU A 158 3.87 -19.66 28.49
CA LEU A 158 5.12 -19.82 27.75
C LEU A 158 5.98 -18.54 27.85
N PRO A 159 7.31 -18.66 27.71
CA PRO A 159 8.18 -17.48 27.71
C PRO A 159 7.94 -16.63 26.45
N PRO A 160 8.04 -15.29 26.56
CA PRO A 160 7.98 -14.41 25.40
C PRO A 160 9.19 -14.64 24.49
N GLU A 161 8.96 -14.52 23.18
CA GLU A 161 10.01 -14.51 22.18
C GLU A 161 10.68 -13.14 22.08
N THR A 162 11.94 -13.15 21.66
CA THR A 162 12.66 -11.91 21.34
C THR A 162 12.32 -11.45 19.93
N ALA A 163 12.44 -10.15 19.66
CA ALA A 163 12.17 -9.58 18.34
C ALA A 163 12.96 -10.29 17.22
N VAL A 164 14.27 -10.48 17.42
CA VAL A 164 15.16 -11.10 16.42
C VAL A 164 14.74 -12.54 16.12
N THR A 165 14.36 -13.31 17.15
CA THR A 165 13.85 -14.68 16.97
C THR A 165 12.54 -14.67 16.19
N TYR A 166 11.63 -13.76 16.54
CA TYR A 166 10.31 -13.67 15.94
C TYR A 166 10.34 -13.28 14.46
N LEU A 167 11.37 -12.55 14.01
CA LEU A 167 11.54 -12.23 12.58
C LEU A 167 11.67 -13.49 11.69
N SER A 168 12.11 -14.62 12.26
CA SER A 168 12.16 -15.91 11.54
C SER A 168 10.95 -16.81 11.85
N ASN A 169 9.99 -16.34 12.63
CA ASN A 169 8.79 -17.09 13.00
C ASN A 169 7.85 -17.22 11.79
N SER A 170 7.26 -18.41 11.61
CA SER A 170 6.37 -18.68 10.49
C SER A 170 5.11 -17.83 10.50
N ARG A 171 4.61 -17.43 11.68
CA ARG A 171 3.41 -16.60 11.81
C ARG A 171 3.59 -15.24 11.14
N PHE A 172 4.68 -14.54 11.44
CA PHE A 172 4.99 -13.23 10.85
C PHE A 172 5.04 -13.27 9.31
N TRP A 173 5.69 -14.29 8.75
CA TRP A 173 5.76 -14.47 7.30
C TRP A 173 4.45 -14.96 6.70
N PHE A 174 3.66 -15.75 7.42
CA PHE A 174 2.33 -16.16 6.98
C PHE A 174 1.40 -14.95 6.83
N GLU A 175 1.35 -14.08 7.85
CA GLU A 175 0.63 -12.79 7.84
C GLU A 175 1.04 -11.97 6.60
N SER A 176 2.35 -11.75 6.42
CA SER A 176 2.90 -10.99 5.28
C SER A 176 2.53 -11.62 3.93
N PHE A 177 2.80 -12.92 3.74
CA PHE A 177 2.57 -13.59 2.46
C PHE A 177 1.08 -13.73 2.11
N GLN A 178 0.20 -13.87 3.09
CA GLN A 178 -1.25 -13.91 2.87
C GLN A 178 -1.76 -12.58 2.30
N ASN A 179 -1.20 -11.45 2.71
CA ASN A 179 -1.58 -10.14 2.18
C ASN A 179 -0.88 -9.83 0.86
N TRP A 180 0.41 -10.15 0.75
CA TRP A 180 1.16 -9.90 -0.49
C TRP A 180 0.56 -10.65 -1.67
N GLN A 181 0.09 -11.89 -1.47
CA GLN A 181 -0.51 -12.65 -2.57
C GLN A 181 -1.79 -12.00 -3.12
N SER A 182 -2.64 -11.40 -2.27
CA SER A 182 -3.86 -10.74 -2.73
C SER A 182 -3.54 -9.46 -3.48
N GLU A 183 -2.55 -8.71 -3.01
CA GLU A 183 -2.12 -7.49 -3.69
C GLU A 183 -1.46 -7.76 -5.04
N PHE A 184 -0.68 -8.84 -5.15
CA PHE A 184 -0.12 -9.22 -6.44
C PHE A 184 -1.20 -9.74 -7.39
N LEU A 185 -2.20 -10.45 -6.89
CA LEU A 185 -3.34 -10.89 -7.69
C LEU A 185 -4.19 -9.71 -8.18
N SER A 186 -4.42 -8.69 -7.36
CA SER A 186 -5.20 -7.49 -7.72
C SER A 186 -4.50 -6.71 -8.85
N ILE A 187 -3.19 -6.55 -8.77
CA ILE A 187 -2.38 -5.92 -9.83
C ILE A 187 -2.33 -6.77 -11.09
N PHE A 188 -2.13 -8.08 -10.96
CA PHE A 188 -2.21 -8.98 -12.11
C PHE A 188 -3.57 -8.86 -12.82
N ALA A 189 -4.66 -8.81 -12.04
CA ALA A 189 -6.00 -8.68 -12.57
C ALA A 189 -6.17 -7.38 -13.36
N ILE A 190 -5.79 -6.21 -12.83
CA ILE A 190 -5.97 -4.96 -13.57
C ILE A 190 -5.06 -4.87 -14.81
N VAL A 191 -3.83 -5.40 -14.73
CA VAL A 191 -2.90 -5.45 -15.87
C VAL A 191 -3.48 -6.29 -17.02
N VAL A 192 -4.10 -7.44 -16.73
CA VAL A 192 -4.66 -8.33 -17.75
C VAL A 192 -6.07 -7.91 -18.19
N LEU A 193 -6.95 -7.59 -17.25
CA LEU A 193 -8.34 -7.26 -17.56
C LEU A 193 -8.46 -5.96 -18.36
N SER A 194 -7.58 -4.97 -18.13
CA SER A 194 -7.53 -3.74 -18.93
C SER A 194 -7.25 -3.96 -20.42
N ILE A 195 -6.71 -5.13 -20.80
CA ILE A 195 -6.50 -5.51 -22.20
C ILE A 195 -7.86 -5.69 -22.89
N PHE A 196 -8.78 -6.39 -22.23
CA PHE A 196 -10.01 -6.93 -22.84
C PHE A 196 -11.29 -6.18 -22.43
N LEU A 197 -11.33 -5.61 -21.23
CA LEU A 197 -12.48 -4.93 -20.67
C LEU A 197 -12.35 -3.41 -20.84
N ARG A 198 -13.48 -2.69 -20.77
CA ARG A 198 -13.54 -1.24 -20.95
C ARG A 198 -14.46 -0.61 -19.91
N GLU A 199 -13.98 0.44 -19.27
CA GLU A 199 -14.76 1.32 -18.38
C GLU A 199 -14.68 2.75 -18.93
N LYS A 200 -15.78 3.23 -19.53
CA LYS A 200 -15.77 4.49 -20.29
C LYS A 200 -15.47 5.68 -19.36
N GLY A 201 -14.34 6.36 -19.60
CA GLY A 201 -13.93 7.56 -18.88
C GLY A 201 -13.08 7.31 -17.64
N SER A 202 -12.71 6.06 -17.35
CA SER A 202 -11.77 5.71 -16.28
C SER A 202 -10.32 5.89 -16.74
N SER A 203 -9.43 6.36 -15.86
CA SER A 203 -7.98 6.42 -16.13
C SER A 203 -7.30 5.04 -16.08
N GLN A 204 -8.06 3.98 -15.80
CA GLN A 204 -7.60 2.59 -15.71
C GLN A 204 -8.16 1.74 -16.86
N SER A 205 -8.65 2.40 -17.93
CA SER A 205 -9.22 1.75 -19.10
C SER A 205 -8.81 2.49 -20.36
N LYS A 206 -8.62 1.73 -21.44
CA LYS A 206 -8.48 2.27 -22.78
C LYS A 206 -9.81 2.82 -23.31
N PRO A 207 -9.80 3.64 -24.39
CA PRO A 207 -11.00 3.99 -25.14
C PRO A 207 -11.79 2.74 -25.59
N VAL A 208 -13.12 2.86 -25.69
CA VAL A 208 -14.00 1.72 -25.99
C VAL A 208 -13.76 1.17 -27.40
N ASP A 209 -13.34 2.01 -28.33
CA ASP A 209 -12.99 1.69 -29.71
C ASP A 209 -11.50 1.29 -29.88
N ALA A 210 -10.69 1.33 -28.82
CA ALA A 210 -9.29 0.93 -28.89
C ALA A 210 -9.15 -0.60 -28.99
N PRO A 211 -8.31 -1.12 -29.91
CA PRO A 211 -8.08 -2.55 -30.03
C PRO A 211 -7.33 -3.12 -28.81
N ASN A 212 -7.45 -4.43 -28.60
CA ASN A 212 -6.77 -5.10 -27.48
C ASN A 212 -5.24 -5.01 -27.57
N SER A 213 -4.67 -4.87 -28.77
CA SER A 213 -3.23 -4.71 -28.97
C SER A 213 -2.69 -3.33 -28.63
N GLN A 214 -3.56 -2.31 -28.48
CA GLN A 214 -3.13 -0.98 -28.08
C GLN A 214 -2.76 -0.97 -26.59
N THR A 215 -1.55 -0.50 -26.29
CA THR A 215 -1.00 -0.31 -24.95
C THR A 215 -1.06 1.16 -24.57
N GLY A 216 -1.26 1.45 -23.29
CA GLY A 216 -1.37 2.81 -22.76
C GLY A 216 -2.81 3.33 -22.82
N GLY A 217 -3.10 4.29 -21.94
CA GLY A 217 -4.35 5.05 -21.89
C GLY A 217 -4.38 6.21 -22.88
#